data_AF-A0A523TBU2-F1
#
_entry.id   AF-A0A523TBU2-F1
#
_cell.length_a   1.000
_cell.length_b   1.000
_cell.length_c   1.000
_cell.angle_alpha   90.00
_cell.angle_beta   90.00
_cell.angle_gamma   90.00
#
_symmetry.space_group_name_H-M   'P 1'
#
loop_
_entity.id
_entity.type
_entity.pdbx_description
1 polymer ?
#
loop_
_entity_poly.entity_id
_entity_poly.type
_entity_poly.pdbx_seq_one_letter_code
_entity_poly.pdbx_strand_id
1 'polypeptide(L)'
;MEKAVVCAKCRARLPVNAKFCLQCGAEVSDEKKIRKEEFVVSGSELLNRVKEIIHEGNIRRIVIKQEGRTLIEIPLTVAAIGALLAPILAAVGALAA
;
A
#
# COMPACT_ATOMS: atom_id res chain seq x y z
N MET A 1 -14.80 -18.69 9.19
CA MET A 1 -14.31 -19.22 7.90
C MET A 1 -12.80 -19.33 7.99
N GLU A 2 -12.28 -20.50 8.39
CA GLU A 2 -10.84 -20.76 8.36
C GLU A 2 -10.38 -20.74 6.90
N LYS A 3 -9.62 -19.71 6.53
CA LYS A 3 -8.98 -19.66 5.21
C LYS A 3 -7.90 -20.73 5.20
N ALA A 4 -7.98 -21.63 4.21
CA ALA A 4 -6.99 -22.67 3.98
C ALA A 4 -6.47 -22.55 2.55
N VAL A 5 -5.16 -22.66 2.39
CA VAL A 5 -4.52 -22.71 1.08
C VAL A 5 -4.36 -24.17 0.69
N VAL A 6 -4.72 -24.51 -0.54
CA VAL A 6 -4.58 -25.87 -1.05
C VAL A 6 -3.29 -25.98 -1.83
N CYS A 7 -2.43 -26.92 -1.46
CA CYS A 7 -1.18 -27.18 -2.19
C CYS A 7 -1.47 -27.70 -3.61
N ALA A 8 -0.89 -27.07 -4.63
CA ALA A 8 -1.08 -27.48 -6.03
C ALA A 8 -0.49 -28.87 -6.36
N LYS A 9 0.51 -29.34 -5.60
CA LYS A 9 1.22 -30.60 -5.86
C LYS A 9 0.55 -31.81 -5.20
N CYS A 10 0.17 -31.69 -3.92
CA CYS A 10 -0.37 -32.83 -3.14
C CYS A 10 -1.79 -32.62 -2.62
N ARG A 11 -2.40 -31.45 -2.87
CA ARG A 11 -3.76 -31.08 -2.41
C ARG A 11 -3.96 -31.06 -0.90
N ALA A 12 -2.89 -31.08 -0.10
CA ALA A 12 -2.97 -30.85 1.33
C ALA A 12 -3.58 -29.46 1.62
N ARG A 13 -4.47 -29.38 2.61
CA ARG A 13 -4.95 -28.11 3.16
C ARG A 13 -3.93 -27.58 4.16
N LEU A 14 -3.54 -26.33 3.97
CA LEU A 14 -2.51 -25.68 4.75
C LEU A 14 -3.06 -24.42 5.42
N PRO A 15 -2.52 -24.06 6.60
CA PRO A 15 -2.86 -22.79 7.23
C PRO A 15 -2.39 -21.62 6.37
N VAL A 16 -3.13 -20.52 6.40
CA VAL A 16 -2.67 -19.22 5.87
C VAL A 16 -1.35 -18.85 6.53
N ASN A 17 -0.35 -18.48 5.73
CA ASN A 17 1.08 -18.24 6.10
C ASN A 17 2.05 -19.45 6.04
N ALA A 18 1.62 -20.65 5.62
CA ALA A 18 2.58 -21.74 5.38
C ALA A 18 3.46 -21.42 4.15
N LYS A 19 4.77 -21.21 4.32
CA LYS A 19 5.70 -20.95 3.18
C LYS A 19 5.90 -22.19 2.31
N PHE A 20 5.82 -23.37 2.91
CA PHE A 20 6.02 -24.66 2.28
C PHE A 20 4.93 -25.65 2.73
N CYS A 21 4.63 -26.62 1.88
CA CYS A 21 3.69 -27.67 2.18
C CYS A 21 4.31 -28.68 3.15
N LEU A 22 3.68 -28.86 4.32
CA LEU A 22 4.11 -29.80 5.37
C LEU A 22 4.04 -31.28 4.97
N GLN A 23 3.49 -31.60 3.80
CA GLN A 23 3.35 -32.97 3.30
C GLN A 23 4.30 -33.32 2.17
N CYS A 24 4.55 -32.41 1.22
CA CYS A 24 5.35 -32.71 0.02
C CYS A 24 6.51 -31.74 -0.24
N GLY A 25 6.72 -30.75 0.63
CA GLY A 25 7.81 -29.78 0.53
C GLY A 25 7.68 -28.75 -0.60
N ALA A 26 6.58 -28.74 -1.36
CA ALA A 26 6.36 -27.72 -2.39
C ALA A 26 6.16 -26.33 -1.76
N GLU A 27 6.72 -25.29 -2.38
CA GLU A 27 6.55 -23.90 -1.95
C GLU A 27 5.11 -23.44 -2.23
N VAL A 28 4.49 -22.79 -1.25
CA VAL A 28 3.06 -22.39 -1.25
C VAL A 28 2.96 -21.01 -0.64
N SER A 29 3.55 -20.05 -1.32
CA SER A 29 3.65 -18.68 -0.83
C SER A 29 2.29 -17.97 -0.86
N ASP A 30 1.59 -17.95 0.28
CA ASP A 30 0.38 -17.11 0.50
C ASP A 30 0.75 -15.72 1.06
N GLU A 31 2.04 -15.42 1.25
CA GLU A 31 2.49 -14.12 1.69
C GLU A 31 2.38 -13.12 0.53
N LYS A 32 1.37 -12.24 0.59
CA LYS A 32 1.25 -11.08 -0.31
C LYS A 32 2.48 -10.19 -0.12
N LYS A 33 3.53 -10.41 -0.92
CA LYS A 33 4.80 -9.67 -0.84
C LYS A 33 4.57 -8.18 -1.05
N ILE A 34 4.47 -7.42 0.04
CA ILE A 34 4.35 -5.95 0.00
C ILE A 34 5.75 -5.40 -0.24
N ARG A 35 5.98 -4.81 -1.41
CA ARG A 35 7.19 -4.04 -1.68
C ARG A 35 7.07 -2.71 -0.94
N LYS A 36 8.07 -2.38 -0.12
CA LYS A 36 8.17 -1.12 0.62
C LYS A 36 9.44 -0.42 0.17
N GLU A 37 9.32 0.86 -0.16
CA GLU A 37 10.43 1.72 -0.54
C GLU A 37 10.39 2.97 0.34
N GLU A 38 11.54 3.37 0.88
CA GLU A 38 11.67 4.52 1.77
C GLU A 38 12.66 5.51 1.14
N PHE A 39 12.25 6.77 1.05
CA PHE A 39 13.02 7.84 0.42
C PHE A 39 13.22 8.96 1.44
N VAL A 40 14.48 9.35 1.68
CA VAL A 40 14.82 10.49 2.55
C VAL A 40 15.08 11.68 1.63
N VAL A 41 14.24 12.71 1.75
CA VAL A 41 14.28 13.90 0.88
C VAL A 41 14.14 15.16 1.72
N SER A 42 14.66 16.28 1.21
CA SER A 42 14.44 17.59 1.82
C SER A 42 12.98 18.04 1.67
N GLY A 43 12.51 18.94 2.54
CA GLY A 43 11.12 19.42 2.50
C GLY A 43 10.72 20.06 1.16
N SER A 44 11.66 20.73 0.49
CA SER A 44 11.47 21.32 -0.84
C SER A 44 11.33 20.28 -1.96
N GLU A 45 11.91 19.09 -1.81
CA GLU A 45 11.91 18.03 -2.82
C GLU A 45 10.80 17.00 -2.63
N LEU A 46 10.19 16.96 -1.44
CA LEU A 46 9.13 16.02 -1.06
C LEU A 46 8.03 15.93 -2.13
N LEU A 47 7.51 17.07 -2.56
CA LEU A 47 6.41 17.12 -3.54
C LEU A 47 6.83 16.56 -4.89
N ASN A 48 8.05 16.82 -5.33
CA ASN A 48 8.57 16.32 -6.61
C ASN A 48 8.70 14.80 -6.56
N ARG A 49 9.28 14.27 -5.47
CA ARG A 49 9.46 12.82 -5.32
C ARG A 49 8.13 12.08 -5.20
N VAL A 50 7.17 12.63 -4.46
CA VAL A 50 5.82 12.05 -4.36
C VAL A 50 5.13 11.98 -5.72
N LYS A 51 5.23 13.04 -6.54
CA LYS A 51 4.66 13.05 -7.89
C LYS A 51 5.28 11.97 -8.79
N GLU A 52 6.60 11.85 -8.78
CA GLU A 52 7.33 10.86 -9.56
C GLU A 52 6.88 9.43 -9.22
N ILE A 53 6.84 9.11 -7.93
CA ILE A 53 6.42 7.79 -7.44
C ILE A 53 4.94 7.49 -7.79
N ILE A 54 4.06 8.49 -7.70
CA ILE A 54 2.66 8.33 -8.14
C ILE A 54 2.60 8.06 -9.65
N HIS A 55 3.44 8.72 -10.44
CA HIS A 55 3.49 8.56 -11.89
C HIS A 55 3.96 7.16 -12.30
N GLU A 56 4.87 6.55 -11.54
CA GLU A 56 5.29 5.16 -11.73
C GLU A 56 4.14 4.14 -11.46
N GLY A 57 3.09 4.54 -10.72
CA GLY A 57 1.86 3.77 -10.56
C GLY A 57 1.96 2.48 -9.72
N ASN A 58 3.14 2.14 -9.20
CA ASN A 58 3.38 0.87 -8.50
C ASN A 58 3.13 0.93 -6.97
N ILE A 59 2.77 2.10 -6.42
CA ILE A 59 2.49 2.29 -5.00
C ILE A 59 0.99 2.19 -4.68
N ARG A 60 0.65 1.81 -3.45
CA ARG A 60 -0.75 1.73 -2.97
C ARG A 60 -1.01 2.56 -1.71
N ARG A 61 0.05 2.95 -1.02
CA ARG A 61 0.02 3.63 0.26
C ARG A 61 1.24 4.54 0.37
N ILE A 62 1.02 5.78 0.76
CA ILE A 62 2.06 6.78 1.00
C ILE A 62 2.10 7.02 2.51
N VAL A 63 3.31 7.02 3.08
CA VAL A 63 3.54 7.31 4.50
C VAL A 63 4.60 8.40 4.59
N ILE A 64 4.24 9.55 5.17
CA ILE A 64 5.16 10.67 5.38
C ILE A 64 5.59 10.64 6.85
N LYS A 65 6.89 10.55 7.08
CA LYS A 65 7.50 10.55 8.40
C LYS A 65 8.41 11.77 8.56
N GLN A 66 8.44 12.33 9.77
CA GLN A 66 9.39 13.37 10.18
C GLN A 66 9.94 13.00 11.55
N GLU A 67 11.27 12.97 11.70
CA GLU A 67 11.95 12.69 12.98
C GLU A 67 11.41 11.43 13.70
N GLY A 68 11.12 10.37 12.94
CA GLY A 68 10.62 9.10 13.46
C GLY A 68 9.12 9.07 13.78
N ARG A 69 8.39 10.18 13.61
CA ARG A 69 6.94 10.25 13.78
C ARG A 69 6.24 10.18 12.43
N THR A 70 5.22 9.33 12.32
CA THR A 70 4.33 9.32 11.15
C THR A 70 3.41 10.53 11.23
N LEU A 71 3.56 11.46 10.28
CA LEU A 71 2.69 12.63 10.20
C LEU A 71 1.38 12.27 9.51
N ILE A 72 1.49 11.56 8.38
CA ILE A 72 0.38 11.29 7.47
C ILE A 72 0.56 9.90 6.86
N GLU A 73 -0.53 9.13 6.81
CA GLU A 73 -0.63 7.87 6.06
C GLU A 73 -1.88 7.91 5.18
N ILE A 74 -1.69 7.83 3.86
CA ILE A 74 -2.78 7.97 2.89
C ILE A 74 -2.71 6.81 1.86
N PRO A 75 -3.77 5.99 1.74
CA PRO A 75 -3.93 5.07 0.61
C PRO A 75 -4.13 5.83 -0.70
N LEU A 76 -3.55 5.33 -1.80
CA LEU A 76 -3.70 5.98 -3.10
C LEU A 76 -5.15 6.08 -3.56
N THR A 77 -5.99 5.12 -3.19
CA THR A 77 -7.42 5.13 -3.54
C THR A 77 -8.15 6.32 -2.93
N VAL A 78 -7.85 6.63 -1.67
CA VAL A 78 -8.41 7.80 -0.97
C VAL A 78 -7.88 9.08 -1.59
N ALA A 79 -6.58 9.15 -1.88
CA ALA A 79 -5.99 10.31 -2.55
C ALA A 79 -6.63 10.58 -3.93
N ALA A 80 -6.89 9.53 -4.71
CA ALA A 80 -7.52 9.65 -6.02
C ALA A 80 -8.96 10.17 -5.93
N ILE A 81 -9.78 9.60 -5.04
CA ILE A 81 -11.16 10.07 -4.80
C ILE A 81 -11.13 11.52 -4.30
N GLY A 82 -10.23 11.81 -3.36
CA GLY A 82 -10.01 13.15 -2.82
C GLY A 82 -9.65 14.16 -3.91
N ALA A 83 -8.77 13.80 -4.85
CA ALA A 83 -8.38 14.68 -5.95
C ALA A 83 -9.54 15.01 -6.91
N LEU A 84 -10.47 14.09 -7.12
CA LEU A 84 -11.66 14.33 -7.95
C LEU A 84 -12.66 15.27 -7.24
N LEU A 85 -12.82 15.12 -5.93
CA LEU A 85 -13.75 15.93 -5.15
C LEU A 85 -13.12 17.27 -4.67
N ALA A 86 -11.80 17.35 -4.65
CA ALA A 86 -11.04 18.48 -4.12
C ALA A 86 -11.44 19.83 -4.75
N PRO A 87 -11.64 19.97 -6.07
CA PRO A 87 -12.03 21.25 -6.66
C PRO A 87 -13.39 21.75 -6.14
N ILE A 88 -14.36 20.84 -5.99
CA ILE A 88 -15.71 21.18 -5.51
C ILE A 88 -15.65 21.56 -4.04
N LEU A 89 -14.97 20.75 -3.22
CA LEU A 89 -14.79 21.02 -1.80
C LEU A 89 -13.99 22.32 -1.56
N ALA A 90 -12.98 22.60 -2.39
CA ALA A 90 -12.21 23.83 -2.32
C ALA A 90 -13.06 25.06 -2.66
N ALA A 91 -13.90 24.99 -3.70
CA ALA A 91 -14.82 26.08 -4.04
C ALA A 91 -15.80 26.36 -2.90
N VAL A 92 -16.40 25.32 -2.31
CA VAL A 92 -17.30 25.47 -1.16
C VAL A 92 -16.56 26.06 0.04
N GLY A 93 -15.37 25.55 0.36
CA GLY A 93 -14.54 26.06 1.44
C GLY A 93 -14.13 27.53 1.25
N ALA A 94 -13.81 27.93 0.03
CA ALA A 94 -13.46 29.31 -0.29
C ALA A 94 -14.66 30.27 -0.19
N LEU A 95 -15.87 29.79 -0.49
CA LEU A 95 -17.10 30.58 -0.36
C LEU A 95 -17.60 30.68 1.08
N ALA A 96 -17.30 29.69 1.92
CA ALA A 96 -17.75 29.60 3.31
C ALA A 96 -16.75 30.18 4.34
N ALA A 97 -15.50 30.42 3.94
CA ALA A 97 -14.45 31.01 4.77
C ALA A 97 -14.60 32.52 4.99
#